data_AF-A0A7Y5HI92-F1
#
_entry.id   AF-A0A7Y5HI92-F1
#
_cell.length_a   1.000
_cell.length_b   1.000
_cell.length_c   1.000
_cell.angle_alpha   90.00
_cell.angle_beta   90.00
_cell.angle_gamma   90.00
#
_symmetry.space_group_name_H-M   'P 1'
#
loop_
_entity.id
_entity.type
_entity.pdbx_description
1 polymer ?
#
loop_
_entity_poly.entity_id
_entity_poly.type
_entity_poly.pdbx_seq_one_letter_code
_entity_poly.pdbx_strand_id
1 'polypeptide(L)'
;PGGQKGDAPFGASREAGASHALVARFVEPDRGMGLARRATTTHAHLLGMGTLFAAIGAVFLLSDAGPRAKALLVAAAYGGLFLDIGSWWLAIPSAAFVWTALLGAAIAAAAVAAQITLSLRAMWVTGTEPGSLSSRSGAPPPGRGAGP
;
A
#
# COMPACT_ATOMS: atom_id res chain seq x y z
N PRO A 1 -27.71 44.38 -31.30
CA PRO A 1 -28.05 43.26 -32.22
C PRO A 1 -26.77 42.78 -32.94
N GLY A 2 -25.96 41.90 -32.35
CA GLY A 2 -26.27 40.48 -32.14
C GLY A 2 -25.46 39.66 -33.15
N GLY A 3 -24.13 39.61 -32.97
CA GLY A 3 -23.21 38.96 -33.91
C GLY A 3 -23.55 37.49 -34.10
N GLN A 4 -23.68 37.07 -35.36
CA GLN A 4 -23.99 35.70 -35.75
C GLN A 4 -22.88 34.76 -35.25
N LYS A 5 -23.22 34.02 -34.19
CA LYS A 5 -22.36 33.04 -33.51
C LYS A 5 -22.48 31.65 -34.16
N GLY A 6 -22.94 31.59 -35.41
CA GLY A 6 -23.31 30.36 -36.13
C GLY A 6 -22.19 29.78 -37.01
N ASP A 7 -21.18 30.58 -37.35
CA ASP A 7 -20.22 30.24 -38.42
C ASP A 7 -18.94 29.61 -37.88
N ALA A 8 -18.87 29.37 -36.57
CA ALA A 8 -17.75 28.65 -35.99
C ALA A 8 -17.77 27.20 -36.55
N PRO A 9 -16.64 26.66 -37.05
CA PRO A 9 -16.55 25.30 -37.62
C PRO A 9 -16.88 24.18 -36.63
N PHE A 10 -17.23 24.53 -35.38
CA PHE A 10 -17.62 23.66 -34.29
C PHE A 10 -19.09 23.83 -33.85
N GLY A 11 -19.88 24.68 -34.52
CA GLY A 11 -21.29 24.90 -34.22
C GLY A 11 -22.12 23.62 -34.38
N ALA A 12 -21.87 22.89 -35.47
CA ALA A 12 -22.48 21.57 -35.73
C ALA A 12 -22.00 20.47 -34.77
N SER A 13 -20.85 20.65 -34.10
CA SER A 13 -20.28 19.65 -33.18
C SER A 13 -21.01 19.57 -31.84
N ARG A 14 -21.69 20.65 -31.44
CA ARG A 14 -22.45 20.70 -30.18
C ARG A 14 -23.81 20.01 -30.31
N GLU A 15 -24.42 20.02 -31.49
CA GLU A 15 -25.73 19.41 -31.75
C GLU A 15 -25.65 17.92 -32.11
N ALA A 16 -24.51 17.46 -32.64
CA ALA A 16 -24.34 16.07 -33.09
C ALA A 16 -24.21 15.04 -31.95
N GLY A 17 -24.06 15.47 -30.70
CA GLY A 17 -23.64 14.59 -29.60
C GLY A 17 -22.22 14.04 -29.85
N ALA A 18 -21.51 13.65 -28.79
CA ALA A 18 -20.20 13.01 -28.95
C ALA A 18 -20.38 11.62 -29.60
N SER A 19 -20.43 11.58 -30.93
CA SER A 19 -20.51 10.35 -31.70
C SER A 19 -19.17 9.61 -31.57
N HIS A 20 -19.19 8.47 -30.87
CA HIS A 20 -18.02 7.60 -30.69
C HIS A 20 -17.36 7.25 -32.04
N ALA A 21 -18.16 7.08 -33.11
CA ALA A 21 -17.66 6.80 -34.46
C ALA A 21 -16.85 7.97 -35.07
N LEU A 22 -17.18 9.21 -34.71
CA LEU A 22 -16.53 10.42 -35.20
C LEU A 22 -15.17 10.67 -34.54
N VAL A 23 -15.02 10.20 -33.29
CA VAL A 23 -13.79 10.27 -32.50
C VAL A 23 -12.90 9.05 -32.79
N ALA A 24 -13.49 7.85 -32.93
CA ALA A 24 -12.76 6.60 -33.17
C ALA A 24 -11.85 6.62 -34.41
N ARG A 25 -12.22 7.37 -35.46
CA ARG A 25 -11.40 7.51 -36.68
C ARG A 25 -10.10 8.30 -36.49
N PHE A 26 -9.96 9.01 -35.39
CA PHE A 26 -8.78 9.81 -35.04
C PHE A 26 -8.06 9.31 -33.78
N VAL A 27 -8.60 8.27 -33.11
CA VAL A 27 -8.03 7.70 -31.91
C VAL A 27 -7.24 6.46 -32.30
N GLU A 28 -5.92 6.53 -32.16
CA GLU A 28 -5.08 5.33 -32.21
C GLU A 28 -5.53 4.40 -31.07
N PRO A 29 -5.80 3.11 -31.33
CA PRO A 29 -6.11 2.15 -30.27
C PRO A 29 -4.99 2.15 -29.24
N ASP A 30 -5.31 2.40 -27.96
CA ASP A 30 -4.32 2.33 -26.89
C ASP A 30 -3.75 0.90 -26.85
N ARG A 31 -2.51 0.74 -27.33
CA ARG A 31 -1.82 -0.56 -27.35
C ARG A 31 -1.29 -0.97 -25.97
N GLY A 32 -1.70 -0.25 -24.94
CA GLY A 32 -1.25 -0.43 -23.57
C GLY A 32 0.17 0.07 -23.36
N MET A 33 0.61 0.03 -22.11
CA MET A 33 1.92 0.52 -21.71
C MET A 33 3.04 -0.36 -22.32
N GLY A 34 4.05 0.24 -22.97
CA GLY A 34 5.19 -0.51 -23.49
C GLY A 34 6.02 -1.19 -22.38
N LEU A 35 6.75 -2.27 -22.73
CA LEU A 35 7.48 -3.10 -21.77
C LEU A 35 8.48 -2.30 -20.91
N ALA A 36 9.23 -1.39 -21.54
CA ALA A 36 10.18 -0.52 -20.83
C ALA A 36 9.45 0.38 -19.81
N ARG A 37 8.28 0.91 -20.17
CA ARG A 37 7.49 1.76 -19.28
C ARG A 37 6.88 0.95 -18.13
N ARG A 38 6.44 -0.29 -18.38
CA ARG A 38 6.00 -1.23 -17.32
C ARG A 38 7.14 -1.52 -16.35
N ALA A 39 8.34 -1.81 -16.84
CA ALA A 39 9.51 -2.06 -16.00
C ALA A 39 9.85 -0.86 -15.09
N THR A 40 9.85 0.35 -15.63
CA THR A 40 10.10 1.57 -14.84
C THR A 40 9.01 1.80 -13.80
N THR A 41 7.73 1.61 -14.17
CA THR A 41 6.62 1.72 -13.22
C THR A 41 6.73 0.67 -12.12
N THR A 42 6.97 -0.60 -12.45
CA THR A 42 7.18 -1.67 -11.47
C THR A 42 8.36 -1.36 -10.53
N HIS A 43 9.48 -0.87 -11.05
CA HIS A 43 10.64 -0.50 -10.24
C HIS A 43 10.30 0.62 -9.24
N ALA A 44 9.71 1.72 -9.71
CA ALA A 44 9.30 2.83 -8.86
C ALA A 44 8.24 2.39 -7.82
N HIS A 45 7.33 1.50 -8.21
CA HIS A 45 6.28 0.98 -7.34
C HIS A 45 6.85 0.07 -6.24
N LEU A 46 7.76 -0.85 -6.59
CA LEU A 46 8.48 -1.69 -5.64
C LEU A 46 9.26 -0.85 -4.63
N LEU A 47 9.96 0.18 -5.11
CA LEU A 47 10.73 1.05 -4.24
C LEU A 47 9.82 1.84 -3.30
N GLY A 48 8.78 2.49 -3.84
CA GLY A 48 7.85 3.31 -3.05
C GLY A 48 7.08 2.48 -2.02
N MET A 49 6.35 1.46 -2.47
CA MET A 49 5.55 0.61 -1.58
C MET A 49 6.41 -0.22 -0.64
N GLY A 50 7.54 -0.76 -1.12
CA GLY A 50 8.48 -1.50 -0.28
C GLY A 50 9.03 -0.66 0.85
N THR A 51 9.40 0.60 0.58
CA THR A 51 9.89 1.52 1.62
C THR A 51 8.80 1.85 2.64
N LEU A 52 7.57 2.10 2.17
CA LEU A 52 6.42 2.35 3.05
C LEU A 52 6.13 1.14 3.96
N PHE A 53 6.12 -0.07 3.39
CA PHE A 53 5.86 -1.31 4.12
C PHE A 53 6.99 -1.62 5.10
N ALA A 54 8.23 -1.32 4.74
CA ALA A 54 9.38 -1.44 5.64
C ALA A 54 9.25 -0.48 6.84
N ALA A 55 8.89 0.79 6.60
CA ALA A 55 8.73 1.78 7.66
C ALA A 55 7.59 1.39 8.63
N ILE A 56 6.42 1.02 8.10
CA ILE A 56 5.27 0.58 8.90
C ILE A 56 5.60 -0.72 9.65
N GLY A 57 6.22 -1.67 8.95
CA GLY A 57 6.66 -2.94 9.53
C GLY A 57 7.66 -2.74 10.67
N ALA A 58 8.61 -1.81 10.53
CA ALA A 58 9.57 -1.50 11.57
C ALA A 58 8.89 -0.97 12.85
N VAL A 59 7.93 -0.05 12.72
CA VAL A 59 7.13 0.42 13.86
C VAL A 59 6.33 -0.73 14.46
N PHE A 60 5.70 -1.56 13.64
CA PHE A 60 4.91 -2.69 14.10
C PHE A 60 5.73 -3.77 14.83
N LEU A 61 6.99 -3.99 14.44
CA LEU A 61 7.88 -4.89 15.15
C LEU A 61 8.17 -4.45 16.60
N LEU A 62 8.05 -3.15 16.89
CA LEU A 62 8.17 -2.60 18.24
C LEU A 62 6.90 -2.74 19.09
N SER A 63 5.77 -3.15 18.49
CA SER A 63 4.52 -3.37 19.22
C SER A 63 4.59 -4.59 20.16
N ASP A 64 3.62 -4.71 21.06
CA ASP A 64 3.45 -5.84 21.98
C ASP A 64 2.92 -7.13 21.30
N ALA A 65 2.71 -7.11 19.97
CA ALA A 65 2.19 -8.25 19.24
C ALA A 65 3.09 -9.50 19.34
N GLY A 66 2.47 -10.68 19.40
CA GLY A 66 3.21 -11.94 19.46
C GLY A 66 4.08 -12.19 18.21
N PRO A 67 5.18 -12.95 18.33
CA PRO A 67 6.15 -13.14 17.25
C PRO A 67 5.53 -13.80 16.00
N ARG A 68 4.55 -14.69 16.17
CA ARG A 68 3.81 -15.32 15.06
C ARG A 68 2.97 -14.30 14.28
N ALA A 69 2.24 -13.42 14.99
CA ALA A 69 1.43 -12.39 14.36
C ALA A 69 2.31 -11.38 13.60
N LYS A 70 3.46 -11.02 14.20
CA LYS A 70 4.48 -10.18 13.55
C LYS A 70 4.96 -10.78 12.23
N ALA A 71 5.39 -12.03 12.24
CA ALA A 71 5.84 -12.73 11.05
C ALA A 71 4.75 -12.82 9.97
N LEU A 72 3.53 -13.22 10.36
CA LEU A 72 2.42 -13.40 9.41
C LEU A 72 1.99 -12.09 8.76
N LEU A 73 1.83 -11.01 9.52
CA LEU A 73 1.37 -9.73 8.99
C LEU A 73 2.41 -9.06 8.11
N VAL A 74 3.70 -9.15 8.47
CA VAL A 74 4.78 -8.64 7.62
C VAL A 74 4.87 -9.47 6.35
N ALA A 75 4.85 -10.80 6.44
CA ALA A 75 4.88 -11.69 5.28
C ALA A 75 3.67 -11.48 4.36
N ALA A 76 2.47 -11.29 4.92
CA ALA A 76 1.26 -11.01 4.15
C ALA A 76 1.34 -9.68 3.39
N ALA A 77 1.89 -8.63 4.01
CA ALA A 77 2.06 -7.33 3.35
C ALA A 77 2.97 -7.44 2.12
N TYR A 78 4.15 -8.06 2.27
CA TYR A 78 5.07 -8.27 1.14
C TYR A 78 4.55 -9.29 0.13
N GLY A 79 3.89 -10.37 0.60
CA GLY A 79 3.26 -11.36 -0.27
C GLY A 79 2.18 -10.73 -1.16
N GLY A 80 1.34 -9.86 -0.61
CA GLY A 80 0.35 -9.09 -1.37
C GLY A 80 0.99 -8.16 -2.39
N LEU A 81 2.10 -7.48 -2.05
CA LEU A 81 2.87 -6.65 -2.99
C LEU A 81 3.41 -7.46 -4.17
N PHE A 82 3.96 -8.66 -3.92
CA PHE A 82 4.44 -9.54 -4.98
C PHE A 82 3.31 -10.08 -5.85
N LEU A 83 2.17 -10.43 -5.27
CA LEU A 83 0.99 -10.87 -6.02
C LEU A 83 0.43 -9.77 -6.90
N ASP A 84 0.33 -8.54 -6.38
CA ASP A 84 -0.12 -7.39 -7.15
C ASP A 84 0.81 -7.18 -8.34
N ILE A 85 2.10 -6.91 -8.11
CA ILE A 85 3.04 -6.63 -9.19
C ILE A 85 3.17 -7.81 -10.17
N GLY A 86 3.28 -9.04 -9.66
CA GLY A 86 3.39 -10.24 -10.49
C GLY A 86 2.17 -10.41 -11.39
N SER A 87 0.97 -10.10 -10.91
CA SER A 87 -0.25 -10.20 -11.70
C SER A 87 -0.27 -9.23 -12.89
N TRP A 88 0.32 -8.03 -12.78
CA TRP A 88 0.43 -7.08 -13.91
C TRP A 88 1.35 -7.60 -15.02
N TRP A 89 2.37 -8.38 -14.67
CA TRP A 89 3.23 -9.06 -15.64
C TRP A 89 2.58 -10.30 -16.25
N LEU A 90 1.73 -10.99 -15.49
CA LEU A 90 0.93 -12.12 -15.98
C LEU A 90 -0.33 -11.69 -16.73
N ALA A 91 -0.76 -10.43 -16.59
CA ALA A 91 -1.87 -9.86 -17.36
C ALA A 91 -1.55 -9.70 -18.84
N ILE A 92 -0.26 -9.83 -19.22
CA ILE A 92 0.21 -9.77 -20.61
C ILE A 92 -0.44 -10.87 -21.46
N PRO A 93 -0.37 -12.16 -21.08
CA PRO A 93 -1.06 -13.24 -21.80
C PRO A 93 -2.57 -13.34 -21.51
N SER A 94 -3.07 -12.86 -20.37
CA SER A 94 -4.48 -13.03 -19.99
C SER A 94 -5.00 -11.93 -19.07
N ALA A 95 -6.10 -11.29 -19.45
CA ALA A 95 -6.76 -10.29 -18.60
C ALA A 95 -7.33 -10.85 -17.29
N ALA A 96 -7.41 -12.18 -17.12
CA ALA A 96 -7.93 -12.81 -15.91
C ALA A 96 -7.09 -12.50 -14.65
N PHE A 97 -5.81 -12.14 -14.82
CA PHE A 97 -4.92 -11.81 -13.69
C PHE A 97 -5.27 -10.49 -12.98
N VAL A 98 -6.23 -9.70 -13.49
CA VAL A 98 -6.80 -8.56 -12.75
C VAL A 98 -7.39 -8.99 -11.40
N TRP A 99 -7.97 -10.18 -11.31
CA TRP A 99 -8.46 -10.72 -10.04
C TRP A 99 -7.34 -11.02 -9.06
N THR A 100 -6.19 -11.49 -9.56
CA THR A 100 -5.00 -11.71 -8.75
C THR A 100 -4.41 -10.38 -8.26
N ALA A 101 -4.42 -9.34 -9.10
CA ALA A 101 -4.02 -7.98 -8.71
C ALA A 101 -4.87 -7.48 -7.54
N LEU A 102 -6.19 -7.58 -7.69
CA LEU A 102 -7.16 -7.14 -6.69
C LEU A 102 -6.99 -7.90 -5.37
N LEU A 103 -6.77 -9.22 -5.44
CA LEU A 103 -6.51 -10.05 -4.28
C LEU A 103 -5.19 -9.66 -3.59
N GLY A 104 -4.11 -9.47 -4.35
CA GLY A 104 -2.81 -9.04 -3.83
C GLY A 104 -2.91 -7.70 -3.10
N ALA A 105 -3.56 -6.72 -3.73
CA ALA A 105 -3.82 -5.41 -3.14
C ALA A 105 -4.66 -5.51 -1.86
N ALA A 106 -5.72 -6.33 -1.85
CA ALA A 106 -6.56 -6.54 -0.67
C ALA A 106 -5.79 -7.16 0.50
N ILE A 107 -4.96 -8.18 0.24
CA ILE A 107 -4.12 -8.83 1.26
C ILE A 107 -3.12 -7.82 1.83
N ALA A 108 -2.42 -7.08 0.96
CA ALA A 108 -1.45 -6.08 1.38
C ALA A 108 -2.10 -4.98 2.22
N ALA A 109 -3.23 -4.43 1.75
CA ALA A 109 -3.96 -3.39 2.45
C ALA A 109 -4.47 -3.85 3.82
N ALA A 110 -5.05 -5.05 3.91
CA ALA A 110 -5.51 -5.61 5.17
C ALA A 110 -4.36 -5.84 6.16
N ALA A 111 -3.23 -6.38 5.68
CA ALA A 111 -2.05 -6.60 6.50
C ALA A 111 -1.47 -5.28 7.02
N VAL A 112 -1.29 -4.28 6.16
CA VAL A 112 -0.78 -2.96 6.54
C VAL A 112 -1.74 -2.23 7.48
N ALA A 113 -3.05 -2.29 7.23
CA ALA A 113 -4.06 -1.73 8.13
C ALA A 113 -3.97 -2.37 9.52
N ALA A 114 -3.85 -3.70 9.60
CA ALA A 114 -3.66 -4.39 10.88
C ALA A 114 -2.36 -3.99 11.58
N GLN A 115 -1.24 -3.87 10.86
CA GLN A 115 0.03 -3.41 11.41
C GLN A 115 -0.09 -2.00 12.02
N ILE A 116 -0.74 -1.07 11.30
CA ILE A 116 -1.01 0.28 11.79
C ILE A 116 -1.88 0.20 13.04
N THR A 117 -3.08 -0.40 12.97
CA THR A 117 -4.02 -0.45 14.08
C THR A 117 -3.42 -1.08 15.34
N LEU A 118 -2.66 -2.17 15.19
CA LEU A 118 -1.98 -2.82 16.32
C LEU A 118 -0.87 -1.94 16.90
N SER A 119 -0.12 -1.22 16.06
CA SER A 119 0.92 -0.28 16.54
C SER A 119 0.30 0.90 17.28
N LEU A 120 -0.77 1.49 16.74
CA LEU A 120 -1.47 2.59 17.39
C LEU A 120 -2.12 2.12 18.70
N ARG A 121 -2.74 0.93 18.71
CA ARG A 121 -3.26 0.32 19.94
C ARG A 121 -2.15 0.13 20.98
N ALA A 122 -1.00 -0.38 20.55
CA ALA A 122 0.16 -0.63 21.41
C ALA A 122 0.60 0.66 22.13
N MET A 123 0.60 1.78 21.42
CA MET A 123 1.04 3.09 21.93
C MET A 123 0.00 3.78 22.82
N TRP A 124 -1.28 3.82 22.43
CA TRP A 124 -2.28 4.63 23.14
C TRP A 124 -3.18 3.88 24.11
N VAL A 125 -3.36 2.57 23.93
CA VAL A 125 -4.31 1.79 24.77
C VAL A 125 -3.57 0.93 25.79
N THR A 126 -2.47 0.31 25.39
CA THR A 126 -1.61 -0.52 26.28
C THR A 126 -0.37 0.23 26.76
N GLY A 127 -0.17 1.47 26.31
CA GLY A 127 0.97 2.29 26.70
C GLY A 127 0.89 2.75 28.15
N THR A 128 1.95 2.45 28.90
CA THR A 128 2.30 2.93 30.26
C THR A 128 1.56 2.29 31.44
N GLU A 129 2.10 1.18 31.96
CA GLU A 129 2.18 0.99 33.42
C GLU A 129 3.52 1.61 33.90
N PRO A 130 3.52 2.76 34.59
CA PRO A 130 4.74 3.45 35.07
C PRO A 130 5.59 2.65 36.08
N GLY A 131 5.16 1.45 36.50
CA GLY A 131 5.77 0.71 37.61
C GLY A 131 6.99 -0.16 37.29
N SER A 132 7.27 -0.49 36.04
CA SER A 132 8.29 -1.52 35.71
C SER A 132 9.73 -1.02 35.68
N LEU A 133 9.95 0.31 35.65
CA LEU A 133 11.28 0.91 35.65
C LEU A 133 11.81 1.21 37.07
N SER A 134 10.95 1.19 38.10
CA SER A 134 11.35 1.48 39.49
C SER A 134 11.92 0.26 40.22
N SER A 135 11.53 -0.97 39.85
CA SER A 135 11.96 -2.19 40.57
C SER A 135 13.37 -2.67 40.24
N ARG A 136 14.01 -2.12 39.19
CA ARG A 136 15.35 -2.57 38.74
C ARG A 136 16.53 -1.75 39.27
N SER A 137 16.27 -0.63 39.96
CA SER A 137 17.33 0.30 40.42
C SER A 137 17.55 0.30 41.94
N GLY A 138 16.97 -0.64 42.71
CA GLY A 138 16.92 -0.54 44.17
C GLY A 138 17.17 -1.81 44.98
N ALA A 139 17.83 -2.84 44.45
CA ALA A 139 18.23 -3.99 45.26
C ALA A 139 19.71 -3.86 45.68
N PRO A 140 20.02 -3.30 46.88
CA PRO A 140 21.35 -3.46 47.45
C PRO A 140 21.60 -4.95 47.73
N PRO A 141 22.84 -5.45 47.53
CA PRO A 141 23.15 -6.85 47.80
C PRO A 141 22.85 -7.16 49.27
N PRO A 142 22.20 -8.31 49.58
CA PRO A 142 21.94 -8.69 50.95
C PRO A 142 23.28 -8.80 51.70
N GLY A 143 23.43 -7.95 52.72
CA GLY A 143 24.60 -7.92 53.58
C GLY A 143 24.85 -9.30 54.17
N ARG A 144 26.05 -9.83 53.93
CA ARG A 144 26.59 -10.93 54.74
C ARG A 144 26.98 -10.33 56.09
N GLY A 145 26.02 -10.31 57.02
CA GLY A 145 26.29 -10.18 58.44
C GLY A 145 26.77 -11.49 59.04
N ALA A 146 27.78 -11.36 59.92
CA ALA A 146 28.38 -12.30 60.89
C ALA A 146 27.45 -13.39 61.46
N GLY A 147 27.89 -14.54 61.97
CA GLY A 147 29.18 -15.07 62.46
C GLY A 147 28.92 -16.54 62.86
N PRO A 148 29.57 -17.17 63.87
CA PRO A 148 30.66 -16.74 64.75
C PRO A 148 32.07 -17.14 64.29
#